data_AF-A0A495X6G3-F1
#
_entry.id   AF-A0A495X6G3-F1
#
_cell.length_a   1.000
_cell.length_b   1.000
_cell.length_c   1.000
_cell.angle_alpha   90.00
_cell.angle_beta   90.00
_cell.angle_gamma   90.00
#
_symmetry.space_group_name_H-M   'P 1'
#
loop_
_entity.id
_entity.type
_entity.pdbx_description
1 polymer ?
#
loop_
_entity_poly.entity_id
_entity_poly.type
_entity_poly.pdbx_seq_one_letter_code
_entity_poly.pdbx_strand_id
1 'polypeptide(L)'
;MPVSGPISEILAHLRRGRGLTQDDLAARLHAASGNTSVTREEVSRWERGKRIPGPYWRGWLGQVLDTPQQELERAAAIERAARRRH
;
A
#
# COMPACT_ATOMS: atom_id res chain seq x y z
N MET A 1 -7.49 -1.03 15.49
CA MET A 1 -8.02 0.32 15.17
C MET A 1 -8.24 0.37 13.67
N PRO A 2 -9.40 0.82 13.17
CA PRO A 2 -9.62 0.95 11.73
C PRO A 2 -8.64 1.97 11.16
N VAL A 3 -7.83 1.58 10.17
CA VAL A 3 -6.96 2.52 9.46
C VAL A 3 -7.84 3.48 8.65
N SER A 4 -7.73 4.77 8.93
CA SER A 4 -8.56 5.81 8.32
C SER A 4 -7.65 6.88 7.72
N GLY A 5 -7.85 7.21 6.44
CA GLY A 5 -6.98 8.13 5.70
C GLY A 5 -6.71 7.70 4.26
N PRO A 6 -5.91 8.47 3.51
CA PRO A 6 -5.47 8.09 2.18
C PRO A 6 -4.55 6.84 2.23
N ILE A 7 -4.59 6.02 1.18
CA ILE A 7 -3.81 4.77 1.15
C ILE A 7 -2.30 5.00 1.26
N SER A 8 -1.79 6.11 0.71
CA SER A 8 -0.39 6.51 0.83
C SER A 8 0.11 6.60 2.27
N GLU A 9 -0.63 7.28 3.15
CA GLU A 9 -0.27 7.42 4.56
C GLU A 9 -0.42 6.11 5.33
N ILE A 10 -1.52 5.39 5.09
CA ILE A 10 -1.81 4.11 5.75
C ILE A 10 -0.73 3.08 5.42
N LEU A 11 -0.27 2.99 4.17
CA LEU A 11 0.80 2.06 3.78
C LEU A 11 2.10 2.36 4.52
N ALA A 12 2.50 3.63 4.58
CA ALA A 12 3.70 4.03 5.31
C ALA A 12 3.59 3.72 6.80
N HIS A 13 2.41 3.96 7.40
CA HIS A 13 2.15 3.67 8.80
C HIS A 13 2.21 2.16 9.09
N LEU A 14 1.48 1.34 8.32
CA LEU A 14 1.44 -0.12 8.49
C LEU A 14 2.81 -0.77 8.30
N ARG A 15 3.58 -0.29 7.32
CA ARG A 15 4.95 -0.74 7.07
C ARG A 15 5.86 -0.43 8.26
N ARG A 16 5.88 0.82 8.72
CA ARG A 16 6.72 1.26 9.85
C ARG A 16 6.31 0.59 11.16
N GLY A 17 5.01 0.42 11.41
CA GLY A 17 4.48 -0.28 12.58
C GLY A 17 4.90 -1.75 12.66
N ARG A 18 5.32 -2.33 11.52
CA ARG A 18 5.88 -3.70 11.42
C ARG A 18 7.41 -3.73 11.36
N GLY A 19 8.07 -2.58 11.53
CA GLY A 19 9.53 -2.47 11.45
C GLY A 19 10.11 -2.72 10.06
N LEU A 20 9.30 -2.63 9.00
CA LEU A 20 9.72 -2.95 7.64
C LEU A 20 10.31 -1.73 6.95
N THR A 21 11.40 -1.93 6.20
CA THR A 21 11.87 -0.97 5.21
C THR A 21 11.03 -1.06 3.92
N GLN A 22 11.19 -0.08 3.01
CA GLN A 22 10.51 -0.13 1.71
C GLN A 22 10.97 -1.33 0.87
N ASP A 23 12.26 -1.67 0.97
CA ASP A 23 12.84 -2.86 0.34
C ASP A 23 12.26 -4.14 0.94
N ASP A 24 12.11 -4.23 2.28
CA ASP A 24 11.50 -5.40 2.92
C ASP A 24 10.06 -5.60 2.47
N LEU A 25 9.29 -4.51 2.32
CA LEU A 25 7.92 -4.60 1.81
C LEU A 25 7.91 -5.09 0.36
N ALA A 26 8.80 -4.58 -0.50
CA ALA A 26 8.91 -5.05 -1.88
C ALA A 26 9.29 -6.55 -1.94
N ALA A 27 10.27 -6.98 -1.15
CA ALA A 27 10.69 -8.38 -1.07
C ALA A 27 9.57 -9.30 -0.58
N ARG A 28 8.80 -8.87 0.43
CA ARG A 28 7.62 -9.63 0.90
C ARG A 28 6.51 -9.70 -0.15
N LEU A 29 6.29 -8.62 -0.90
CA LEU A 29 5.35 -8.61 -2.01
C LEU A 29 5.79 -9.56 -3.13
N HIS A 30 7.09 -9.65 -3.44
CA HIS A 30 7.62 -10.64 -4.38
C HIS A 30 7.37 -12.06 -3.90
N ALA A 31 7.71 -12.35 -2.65
CA ALA A 31 7.55 -13.66 -2.06
C ALA A 31 6.08 -14.10 -2.01
N ALA A 32 5.15 -13.18 -1.74
CA ALA A 32 3.72 -13.47 -1.69
C ALA A 32 3.08 -13.59 -3.08
N SER A 33 3.41 -12.67 -4.00
CA SER A 33 2.75 -12.59 -5.31
C SER A 33 3.40 -13.44 -6.40
N GLY A 34 4.64 -13.90 -6.18
CA GLY A 34 5.50 -14.48 -7.23
C GLY A 34 5.92 -13.49 -8.31
N ASN A 35 5.59 -12.20 -8.16
CA ASN A 35 5.81 -11.18 -9.17
C ASN A 35 6.86 -10.17 -8.67
N THR A 36 7.96 -10.04 -9.41
CA THR A 36 9.09 -9.16 -9.09
C THR A 36 8.95 -7.73 -9.62
N SER A 37 7.81 -7.39 -10.23
CA SER A 37 7.59 -6.08 -10.88
C SER A 37 7.52 -4.90 -9.89
N VAL A 38 7.26 -5.14 -8.60
CA VAL A 38 7.23 -4.08 -7.58
C VAL A 38 8.63 -3.79 -7.08
N THR A 39 9.13 -2.57 -7.25
CA THR A 39 10.41 -2.18 -6.66
C THR A 39 10.20 -1.33 -5.41
N ARG A 40 11.27 -1.12 -4.65
CA ARG A 40 11.31 -0.13 -3.57
C ARG A 40 10.84 1.24 -4.02
N GLU A 41 11.21 1.68 -5.23
CA GLU A 41 10.76 2.96 -5.80
C GLU A 41 9.26 2.97 -6.01
N GLU A 42 8.67 1.85 -6.44
CA GLU A 42 7.22 1.76 -6.62
C GLU A 42 6.49 1.82 -5.27
N VAL A 43 6.98 1.11 -4.25
CA VAL A 43 6.51 1.25 -2.87
C VAL A 43 6.61 2.72 -2.41
N SER A 44 7.75 3.36 -2.69
CA SER A 44 7.99 4.76 -2.35
C SER A 44 7.07 5.73 -3.07
N ARG A 45 6.65 5.42 -4.32
CA ARG A 45 5.65 6.21 -5.06
C ARG A 45 4.25 6.03 -4.46
N TRP A 46 3.92 4.84 -3.96
CA TRP A 46 2.65 4.60 -3.27
C TRP A 46 2.58 5.37 -1.96
N GLU A 47 3.61 5.28 -1.12
CA GLU A 47 3.65 5.96 0.19
C GLU A 47 3.65 7.47 0.10
N ARG A 48 4.18 8.04 -1.00
CA ARG A 48 4.16 9.48 -1.25
C ARG A 48 2.88 9.97 -1.95
N GLY A 49 1.92 9.08 -2.20
CA GLY A 49 0.72 9.42 -2.94
C GLY A 49 0.99 9.85 -4.39
N LYS A 50 2.15 9.50 -4.97
CA LYS A 50 2.38 9.73 -6.41
C LYS A 50 1.58 8.75 -7.26
N ARG A 51 1.47 7.51 -6.82
CA ARG A 51 0.71 6.45 -7.50
C ARG A 51 -0.20 5.73 -6.52
N ILE A 52 -1.43 5.44 -6.93
CA ILE A 52 -2.33 4.58 -6.15
C ILE A 52 -2.07 3.12 -6.55
N PRO A 53 -1.85 2.20 -5.60
CA PRO A 53 -1.72 0.78 -5.90
C PRO A 53 -2.96 0.24 -6.62
N GLY A 54 -2.74 -0.59 -7.65
CA GLY A 54 -3.82 -1.25 -8.39
C GLY A 54 -4.61 -2.25 -7.53
N PRO A 55 -5.79 -2.72 -7.97
CA PRO A 55 -6.57 -3.75 -7.26
C PRO A 55 -5.74 -5.00 -6.93
N TYR A 56 -4.98 -5.52 -7.91
CA TYR A 56 -4.11 -6.67 -7.74
C TYR A 56 -3.11 -6.49 -6.58
N TRP A 57 -2.35 -5.38 -6.58
CA TRP A 57 -1.38 -5.10 -5.52
C TRP A 57 -2.04 -4.82 -4.17
N ARG A 58 -3.26 -4.28 -4.13
CA ARG A 58 -4.00 -4.07 -2.87
C ARG A 58 -4.35 -5.38 -2.16
N GLY A 59 -4.66 -6.44 -2.90
CA GLY A 59 -4.85 -7.77 -2.32
C GLY A 59 -3.57 -8.27 -1.64
N TRP A 60 -2.44 -8.24 -2.35
CA TRP A 60 -1.15 -8.66 -1.80
C TRP A 60 -0.65 -7.77 -0.65
N LEU A 61 -0.87 -6.46 -0.74
CA LEU A 61 -0.57 -5.54 0.34
C LEU A 61 -1.39 -5.88 1.59
N GLY A 62 -2.67 -6.23 1.44
CA GLY A 62 -3.49 -6.68 2.55
C GLY A 62 -2.95 -7.93 3.23
N GLN A 63 -2.51 -8.91 2.43
CA GLN A 63 -1.90 -10.13 2.96
C GLN A 63 -0.54 -9.87 3.64
N VAL A 64 0.35 -9.10 3.02
CA VAL A 64 1.71 -8.83 3.54
C VAL A 64 1.70 -7.90 4.76
N LEU A 65 0.79 -6.93 4.78
CA LEU A 65 0.62 -5.98 5.87
C LEU A 65 -0.45 -6.43 6.85
N ASP A 66 -0.92 -7.68 6.78
CA ASP A 66 -1.93 -8.25 7.68
C ASP A 66 -3.06 -7.25 7.98
N THR A 67 -3.66 -6.76 6.90
CA THR A 67 -4.71 -5.73 6.89
C THR A 67 -5.80 -6.17 5.94
N PRO A 68 -7.09 -6.13 6.32
CA PRO A 68 -8.17 -6.51 5.43
C PRO A 68 -8.13 -5.73 4.11
N GLN A 69 -8.22 -6.43 2.97
CA GLN A 69 -8.18 -5.81 1.64
C GLN A 69 -9.21 -4.67 1.50
N GLN A 70 -10.39 -4.82 2.12
CA GLN A 70 -11.46 -3.84 2.10
C GLN A 70 -11.05 -2.49 2.72
N GLU A 71 -10.18 -2.50 3.74
CA GLU A 71 -9.66 -1.27 4.34
C GLU A 71 -8.73 -0.53 3.36
N LEU A 72 -7.84 -1.26 2.68
CA LEU A 72 -6.99 -0.70 1.63
C LEU A 72 -7.80 -0.20 0.43
N GLU A 73 -8.90 -0.86 0.08
CA GLU A 73 -9.81 -0.41 -0.97
C GLU A 73 -10.51 0.90 -0.62
N ARG A 74 -11.01 1.03 0.61
CA ARG A 74 -11.60 2.27 1.13
C ARG A 74 -10.57 3.40 1.15
N ALA A 75 -9.36 3.14 1.65
CA ALA A 75 -8.28 4.11 1.66
C ALA A 75 -7.89 4.59 0.25
N ALA A 76 -7.85 3.66 -0.72
CA ALA A 76 -7.60 4.01 -2.11
C ALA A 76 -8.75 4.83 -2.73
N ALA A 77 -10.00 4.58 -2.33
CA ALA A 77 -11.14 5.39 -2.77
C ALA A 77 -11.08 6.82 -2.20
N ILE A 78 -10.70 6.97 -0.92
CA ILE A 78 -10.46 8.27 -0.28
C ILE A 78 -9.38 9.05 -1.04
N GLU A 79 -8.24 8.41 -1.34
CA GLU A 79 -7.16 9.10 -2.05
C GLU A 79 -7.55 9.47 -3.49
N ARG A 80 -8.30 8.62 -4.21
CA ARG A 80 -8.84 8.98 -5.53
C ARG A 80 -9.80 10.17 -5.46
N ALA A 81 -10.65 10.22 -4.45
CA ALA A 81 -11.59 11.32 -4.26
C ALA A 81 -10.86 12.63 -3.96
N ALA A 82 -9.82 12.59 -3.12
CA ALA A 82 -8.98 13.75 -2.82
C ALA A 82 -8.28 14.30 -4.08
N ARG A 83 -7.74 13.41 -4.94
CA ARG A 83 -7.09 13.81 -6.20
C ARG A 83 -8.03 14.44 -7.23
N ARG A 84 -9.33 14.16 -7.18
CA ARG A 84 -10.32 14.78 -8.08
C ARG A 84 -10.74 16.18 -7.64
N ARG A 85 -10.46 16.55 -6.38
CA ARG A 85 -10.83 17.85 -5.80
C ARG A 85 -9.71 18.88 -5.92
N HIS A 86 -8.51 18.46 -6.30
CA HIS A 86 -7.34 19.29 -6.61
C HIS A 86 -7.18 19.42 -8.12
#